data_AF-A0A4Q5ER67-F1
#
_entry.id   AF-A0A4Q5ER67-F1
#
_cell.length_a   1.000
_cell.length_b   1.000
_cell.length_c   1.000
_cell.angle_alpha   90.00
_cell.angle_beta   90.00
_cell.angle_gamma   90.00
#
_symmetry.space_group_name_H-M   'P 1'
#
loop_
_entity.id
_entity.type
_entity.pdbx_description
1 polymer ?
#
loop_
_entity_poly.entity_id
_entity_poly.type
_entity_poly.pdbx_seq_one_letter_code
_entity_poly.pdbx_strand_id
1 'polypeptide(L)'
;MPLQNFQYDTIMREYSRRQAQNHRILEEHTAEAYGKIPRLKEIDDEVATLSADKVRRLLNGEEKGTSDLKAAIQELSDERITLLVANGFPGDYLEMPYTCPDCQDTGYIGSRKCTCFKKAEIELLYAQSNLNEILEKENFDSFSFDYYSATIKNEATGLSALETARRAYDTAQRFVQNFDHKFENLFLYGDTGVGKTFLSHCIARELLRSTHCVLYFSAYDLFDMMAANSFSRKDTGTDEELIYDCDLLIIDDLGTELTNSFVSSQLFLCLNERIMRRKSTIISTNLTLKNFSDTYSERTFSRIASNYQMISLIGKDIRIQKIFLGGN
;
A
#
# COMPACT_ATOMS: atom_id res chain seq x y z
N MET A 1 -15.55 -0.39 -1.96
CA MET A 1 -16.38 -0.75 -3.13
C MET A 1 -15.87 -2.06 -3.69
N PRO A 2 -16.70 -3.11 -3.82
CA PRO A 2 -16.31 -4.24 -4.64
C PRO A 2 -16.01 -3.66 -6.01
N LEU A 3 -14.85 -4.00 -6.57
CA LEU A 3 -14.47 -3.51 -7.90
C LEU A 3 -15.65 -3.71 -8.85
N GLN A 4 -15.99 -2.66 -9.60
CA GLN A 4 -16.84 -2.83 -10.75
C GLN A 4 -16.17 -3.83 -11.70
N ASN A 5 -16.95 -4.63 -12.43
CA ASN A 5 -16.41 -5.65 -13.32
C ASN A 5 -15.31 -5.09 -14.25
N PHE A 6 -15.46 -3.87 -14.74
CA PHE A 6 -14.44 -3.23 -15.58
C PHE A 6 -13.12 -2.96 -14.83
N GLN A 7 -13.17 -2.59 -13.56
CA GLN A 7 -11.98 -2.30 -12.75
C GLN A 7 -11.23 -3.61 -12.47
N TYR A 8 -11.97 -4.67 -12.12
CA TYR A 8 -11.43 -6.01 -11.95
C TYR A 8 -10.77 -6.51 -13.24
N ASP A 9 -11.47 -6.40 -14.37
CA ASP A 9 -10.95 -6.79 -15.68
C ASP A 9 -9.71 -5.99 -16.07
N THR A 10 -9.64 -4.72 -15.70
CA THR A 10 -8.46 -3.87 -15.94
C THR A 10 -7.24 -4.40 -15.20
N ILE A 11 -7.38 -4.71 -13.91
CA ILE A 11 -6.29 -5.29 -13.11
C ILE A 11 -5.92 -6.68 -13.65
N MET A 12 -6.90 -7.54 -13.94
CA MET A 12 -6.62 -8.89 -14.46
C MET A 12 -5.94 -8.89 -15.84
N ARG A 13 -6.20 -7.88 -16.69
CA ARG A 13 -5.44 -7.69 -17.93
C ARG A 13 -3.98 -7.35 -17.66
N GLU A 14 -3.69 -6.56 -16.65
CA GLU A 14 -2.32 -6.25 -16.24
C GLU A 14 -1.58 -7.48 -15.71
N TYR A 15 -2.24 -8.31 -14.89
CA TYR A 15 -1.65 -9.58 -14.43
C TYR A 15 -1.42 -10.55 -15.60
N SER A 16 -2.39 -10.70 -16.50
CA SER A 16 -2.22 -11.49 -17.73
C SER A 16 -1.05 -10.99 -18.58
N ARG A 17 -0.89 -9.66 -18.69
CA ARG A 17 0.22 -9.03 -19.41
C ARG A 17 1.58 -9.34 -18.76
N ARG A 18 1.66 -9.24 -17.43
CA ARG A 18 2.87 -9.57 -16.65
C ARG A 18 3.26 -11.04 -16.84
N GLN A 19 2.31 -11.97 -16.72
CA GLN A 19 2.57 -13.39 -16.96
C GLN A 19 3.09 -13.65 -18.37
N ALA A 20 2.45 -13.07 -19.40
CA ALA A 20 2.90 -13.21 -20.77
C ALA A 20 4.31 -12.64 -20.99
N GLN A 21 4.64 -11.53 -20.33
CA GLN A 21 5.98 -10.95 -20.37
C GLN A 21 7.02 -11.85 -19.69
N ASN A 22 6.74 -12.36 -18.50
CA ASN A 22 7.66 -13.23 -17.76
C ASN A 22 7.90 -14.56 -18.49
N HIS A 23 6.87 -15.11 -19.14
CA HIS A 23 7.01 -16.24 -20.05
C HIS A 23 7.96 -15.95 -21.23
N ARG A 24 7.81 -14.78 -21.88
CA ARG A 24 8.72 -14.38 -22.97
C ARG A 24 10.16 -14.23 -22.49
N ILE A 25 10.37 -13.62 -21.32
CA ILE A 25 11.70 -13.48 -20.72
C ILE A 25 12.32 -14.86 -20.50
N LEU A 26 11.55 -15.81 -19.95
CA LEU A 26 12.02 -17.18 -19.74
C LEU A 26 12.35 -17.89 -21.06
N GLU A 27 11.53 -17.72 -22.09
CA GLU A 27 11.80 -18.27 -23.44
C GLU A 27 13.11 -17.72 -24.01
N GLU A 28 13.36 -16.41 -23.87
CA GLU A 28 14.59 -15.75 -24.28
C GLU A 28 15.81 -16.27 -23.51
N HIS A 29 15.71 -16.35 -22.17
CA HIS A 29 16.75 -16.91 -21.31
C HIS A 29 17.07 -18.35 -21.68
N THR A 30 16.04 -19.17 -21.92
CA THR A 30 16.18 -20.58 -22.29
C THR A 30 16.88 -20.71 -23.64
N ALA A 31 16.44 -19.96 -24.65
CA ALA A 31 17.05 -19.97 -25.98
C ALA A 31 18.52 -19.54 -25.93
N GLU A 32 18.85 -18.50 -25.16
CA GLU A 32 20.22 -18.03 -24.97
C GLU A 32 21.09 -19.08 -24.27
N ALA A 33 20.62 -19.60 -23.14
CA ALA A 33 21.37 -20.56 -22.34
C ALA A 33 21.61 -21.87 -23.11
N TYR A 34 20.61 -22.38 -23.82
CA TYR A 34 20.75 -23.60 -24.64
C TYR A 34 21.67 -23.38 -25.84
N GLY A 35 21.65 -22.18 -26.42
CA GLY A 35 22.56 -21.80 -27.50
C GLY A 35 24.03 -21.80 -27.05
N LYS A 36 24.33 -21.34 -25.82
CA LYS A 36 25.69 -21.31 -25.27
C LYS A 36 26.12 -22.63 -24.63
N ILE A 37 25.19 -23.35 -23.99
CA ILE A 37 25.46 -24.53 -23.18
C ILE A 37 24.48 -25.65 -23.59
N PRO A 38 24.75 -26.38 -24.68
CA PRO A 38 23.86 -27.42 -25.18
C PRO A 38 23.53 -28.52 -24.15
N ARG A 39 24.45 -28.79 -23.22
CA ARG A 39 24.27 -29.75 -22.12
C ARG A 39 23.03 -29.43 -21.25
N LEU A 40 22.64 -28.16 -21.12
CA LEU A 40 21.45 -27.78 -20.35
C LEU A 40 20.17 -28.39 -20.95
N LYS A 41 20.06 -28.45 -22.27
CA LYS A 41 18.92 -29.07 -22.95
C LYS A 41 18.88 -30.58 -22.71
N GLU A 42 20.03 -31.24 -22.76
CA GLU A 42 20.15 -32.68 -22.49
C GLU A 42 19.71 -33.01 -21.06
N ILE A 43 20.16 -32.20 -20.08
CA ILE A 43 19.74 -32.32 -18.69
C ILE A 43 18.21 -32.23 -18.56
N ASP A 44 17.59 -31.25 -19.20
CA ASP A 44 16.13 -31.08 -19.16
C ASP A 44 15.38 -32.28 -19.79
N ASP A 45 15.88 -32.81 -20.91
CA ASP A 45 15.34 -34.01 -21.56
C ASP A 45 15.51 -35.27 -20.66
N GLU A 46 16.63 -35.40 -19.96
CA GLU A 46 16.90 -36.46 -18.97
C GLU A 46 15.96 -36.36 -17.76
N VAL A 47 15.79 -35.16 -17.19
CA VAL A 47 14.88 -34.89 -16.06
C VAL A 47 13.43 -35.20 -16.43
N ALA A 48 12.99 -34.82 -17.63
CA ALA A 48 11.65 -35.13 -18.14
C ALA A 48 11.42 -36.65 -18.24
N THR A 49 12.42 -37.37 -18.73
CA THR A 49 12.37 -38.84 -18.86
C THR A 49 12.30 -39.52 -17.49
N LEU A 50 13.16 -39.11 -16.54
CA LEU A 50 13.17 -39.64 -15.17
C LEU A 50 11.86 -39.33 -14.42
N SER A 51 11.30 -38.15 -14.63
CA SER A 51 10.03 -37.73 -14.03
C SER A 51 8.86 -38.56 -14.56
N ALA A 52 8.82 -38.83 -15.86
CA ALA A 52 7.82 -39.69 -16.47
C ALA A 52 7.92 -41.14 -15.97
N ASP A 53 9.13 -41.69 -15.83
CA ASP A 53 9.34 -43.03 -15.29
C ASP A 53 8.87 -43.13 -13.82
N LYS A 54 9.15 -42.10 -13.01
CA LYS A 54 8.67 -42.02 -11.63
C LYS A 54 7.15 -42.08 -11.52
N VAL A 55 6.43 -41.30 -12.34
CA VAL A 55 4.96 -41.32 -12.36
C VAL A 55 4.44 -42.71 -12.74
N ARG A 56 5.04 -43.34 -13.74
CA ARG A 56 4.66 -44.67 -14.20
C ARG A 56 4.83 -45.73 -13.09
N ARG A 57 5.94 -45.71 -12.35
CA ARG A 57 6.20 -46.65 -11.24
C ARG A 57 5.23 -46.46 -10.07
N LEU A 58 4.90 -45.21 -9.73
CA LEU A 58 3.91 -44.90 -8.69
C LEU A 58 2.52 -45.43 -9.05
N LEU A 59 2.09 -45.28 -10.31
CA LEU A 59 0.82 -45.85 -10.78
C LEU A 59 0.78 -47.38 -10.75
N ASN A 60 1.94 -48.02 -10.89
CA ASN A 60 2.09 -49.48 -10.82
C ASN A 60 2.28 -50.02 -9.39
N GLY A 61 2.27 -49.15 -8.36
CA GLY A 61 2.42 -49.56 -6.95
C GLY A 61 3.85 -49.88 -6.52
N GLU A 62 4.85 -49.48 -7.30
CA GLU A 62 6.27 -49.69 -7.00
C GLU A 62 6.85 -48.52 -6.20
N GLU A 63 6.87 -48.61 -4.86
CA GLU A 63 7.52 -47.59 -4.01
C GLU A 63 9.05 -47.77 -3.93
N LYS A 64 9.53 -49.02 -4.02
CA LYS A 64 10.97 -49.35 -3.99
C LYS A 64 11.65 -48.87 -5.27
N GLY A 65 12.52 -47.86 -5.15
CA GLY A 65 13.31 -47.27 -6.25
C GLY A 65 12.97 -45.81 -6.58
N THR A 66 11.95 -45.25 -5.93
CA THR A 66 11.59 -43.82 -6.08
C THR A 66 12.60 -42.87 -5.43
N SER A 67 13.36 -43.32 -4.43
CA SER A 67 14.46 -42.55 -3.81
C SER A 67 15.60 -42.32 -4.79
N ASP A 68 15.92 -43.32 -5.60
CA ASP A 68 17.08 -43.30 -6.49
C ASP A 68 16.83 -42.33 -7.67
N LEU A 69 15.59 -42.32 -8.18
CA LEU A 69 15.14 -41.32 -9.15
C LEU A 69 15.17 -39.89 -8.60
N LYS A 70 14.84 -39.72 -7.31
CA LYS A 70 14.91 -38.40 -6.66
C LYS A 70 16.35 -37.91 -6.54
N ALA A 71 17.29 -38.80 -6.20
CA ALA A 71 18.71 -38.48 -6.14
C ALA A 71 19.27 -38.12 -7.52
N ALA A 72 18.95 -38.88 -8.56
CA ALA A 72 19.36 -38.59 -9.93
C ALA A 72 18.83 -37.24 -10.44
N ILE A 73 17.57 -36.91 -10.17
CA ILE A 73 17.00 -35.59 -10.52
C ILE A 73 17.74 -34.47 -9.78
N GLN A 74 18.12 -34.68 -8.51
CA GLN A 74 18.87 -33.68 -7.76
C GLN A 74 20.28 -33.48 -8.32
N GLU A 75 21.00 -34.56 -8.65
CA GLU A 75 22.32 -34.47 -9.27
C GLU A 75 22.30 -33.70 -10.59
N LEU A 76 21.31 -33.96 -11.44
CA LEU A 76 21.09 -33.23 -12.69
C LEU A 76 20.75 -31.75 -12.45
N SER A 77 19.95 -31.45 -11.43
CA SER A 77 19.65 -30.07 -11.04
C SER A 77 20.91 -29.33 -10.56
N ASP A 78 21.78 -29.99 -9.79
CA ASP A 78 23.04 -29.42 -9.30
C ASP A 78 24.04 -29.21 -10.46
N GLU A 79 24.10 -30.14 -11.41
CA GLU A 79 24.87 -30.01 -12.65
C GLU A 79 24.39 -28.78 -13.46
N ARG A 80 23.07 -28.62 -13.62
CA ARG A 80 22.46 -27.48 -14.33
C ARG A 80 22.89 -26.15 -13.73
N ILE A 81 22.78 -25.99 -12.41
CA ILE A 81 23.18 -24.76 -11.70
C ILE A 81 24.67 -24.51 -11.88
N THR A 82 25.50 -25.55 -11.76
CA THR A 82 26.96 -25.44 -11.92
C THR A 82 27.33 -24.97 -13.32
N LEU A 83 26.68 -25.51 -14.35
CA LEU A 83 26.91 -25.13 -15.75
C LEU A 83 26.49 -23.68 -16.03
N LEU A 84 25.35 -23.23 -15.48
CA LEU A 84 24.90 -21.84 -15.61
C LEU A 84 25.93 -20.88 -15.01
N VAL A 85 26.31 -21.10 -13.75
CA VAL A 85 27.25 -20.24 -13.01
C VAL A 85 28.63 -20.23 -13.66
N ALA A 86 29.14 -21.39 -14.09
CA ALA A 86 30.44 -21.50 -14.76
C ALA A 86 30.50 -20.71 -16.08
N ASN A 87 29.36 -20.46 -16.71
CA ASN A 87 29.23 -19.70 -17.96
C ASN A 87 28.71 -18.26 -17.74
N GLY A 88 28.71 -17.78 -16.50
CA GLY A 88 28.39 -16.39 -16.15
C GLY A 88 26.89 -16.08 -16.03
N PHE A 89 26.03 -17.10 -15.98
CA PHE A 89 24.60 -16.93 -15.71
C PHE A 89 24.28 -17.12 -14.22
N PRO A 90 23.23 -16.46 -13.69
CA PRO A 90 22.67 -16.80 -12.39
C PRO A 90 22.23 -18.27 -12.30
N GLY A 91 22.25 -18.88 -11.11
CA GLY A 91 21.84 -20.28 -10.92
C GLY A 91 20.35 -20.53 -11.17
N ASP A 92 19.53 -19.49 -11.02
CA ASP A 92 18.09 -19.44 -11.24
C ASP A 92 17.71 -18.86 -12.62
N TYR A 93 18.67 -18.72 -13.55
CA TYR A 93 18.45 -18.05 -14.83
C TYR A 93 17.35 -18.67 -15.71
N LEU A 94 17.12 -19.97 -15.53
CA LEU A 94 16.08 -20.76 -16.21
C LEU A 94 14.80 -20.94 -15.38
N GLU A 95 14.66 -20.22 -14.27
CA GLU A 95 13.45 -20.21 -13.47
C GLU A 95 12.53 -19.05 -13.89
N MET A 96 11.22 -19.20 -13.65
CA MET A 96 10.23 -18.19 -14.01
C MET A 96 10.47 -16.89 -13.22
N PRO A 97 10.72 -15.74 -13.88
CA PRO A 97 11.02 -14.49 -13.20
C PRO A 97 9.72 -13.80 -12.73
N TYR A 98 9.07 -14.34 -11.70
CA TYR A 98 7.83 -13.76 -11.18
C TYR A 98 8.04 -12.33 -10.65
N THR A 99 7.12 -11.43 -10.99
CA THR A 99 7.12 -10.07 -10.43
C THR A 99 6.66 -10.07 -8.97
N CYS A 100 5.64 -10.87 -8.64
CA CYS A 100 5.21 -11.14 -7.28
C CYS A 100 5.49 -12.61 -6.92
N PRO A 101 6.47 -12.89 -6.04
CA PRO A 101 6.81 -14.27 -5.67
C PRO A 101 5.70 -14.97 -4.91
N ASP A 102 4.85 -14.23 -4.18
CA ASP A 102 3.81 -14.82 -3.32
C ASP A 102 2.64 -15.43 -4.11
N CYS A 103 2.19 -14.72 -5.16
CA CYS A 103 1.06 -15.16 -5.99
C CYS A 103 1.48 -15.64 -7.37
N GLN A 104 2.77 -15.59 -7.70
CA GLN A 104 3.30 -15.98 -9.01
C GLN A 104 2.57 -15.25 -10.15
N ASP A 105 2.37 -13.94 -9.96
CA ASP A 105 1.68 -13.04 -10.89
C ASP A 105 0.25 -13.46 -11.26
N THR A 106 -0.43 -14.23 -10.42
CA THR A 106 -1.86 -14.53 -10.58
C THR A 106 -2.76 -13.50 -9.91
N GLY A 107 -2.23 -12.75 -8.95
CA GLY A 107 -2.99 -11.86 -8.07
C GLY A 107 -3.70 -12.57 -6.92
N TYR A 108 -3.58 -13.90 -6.81
CA TYR A 108 -4.30 -14.71 -5.84
C TYR A 108 -3.39 -15.73 -5.16
N ILE A 109 -3.65 -15.99 -3.88
CA ILE A 109 -3.06 -17.10 -3.12
C ILE A 109 -4.21 -18.03 -2.75
N GLY A 110 -4.40 -19.08 -3.54
CA GLY A 110 -5.61 -19.91 -3.48
C GLY A 110 -6.85 -19.10 -3.86
N SER A 111 -7.82 -19.02 -2.95
CA SER A 111 -9.06 -18.23 -3.14
C SER A 111 -8.95 -16.79 -2.62
N ARG A 112 -7.83 -16.41 -1.99
CA ARG A 112 -7.65 -15.08 -1.39
C ARG A 112 -6.88 -14.17 -2.33
N LYS A 113 -7.30 -12.91 -2.42
CA LYS A 113 -6.53 -11.87 -3.13
C LYS A 113 -5.16 -11.71 -2.47
N CYS A 114 -4.12 -11.70 -3.29
CA CYS A 114 -2.76 -11.40 -2.85
C CYS A 114 -2.66 -9.92 -2.45
N THR A 115 -1.71 -9.59 -1.58
CA THR A 115 -1.37 -8.20 -1.20
C THR A 115 -1.04 -7.35 -2.42
N CYS A 116 -0.35 -7.90 -3.42
CA CYS A 116 -0.07 -7.17 -4.66
C CYS A 116 -1.34 -6.81 -5.43
N PHE A 117 -2.36 -7.68 -5.40
CA PHE A 117 -3.64 -7.42 -6.08
C PHE A 117 -4.42 -6.34 -5.34
N LYS A 118 -4.51 -6.46 -4.01
CA LYS A 118 -5.09 -5.42 -3.13
C LYS A 118 -4.46 -4.04 -3.40
N LYS A 119 -3.14 -4.00 -3.56
CA LYS A 119 -2.41 -2.77 -3.92
C LYS A 119 -2.79 -2.24 -5.30
N ALA A 120 -2.89 -3.11 -6.30
CA ALA A 120 -3.34 -2.73 -7.64
C ALA A 120 -4.78 -2.18 -7.65
N GLU A 121 -5.67 -2.68 -6.78
CA GLU A 121 -7.02 -2.11 -6.59
C GLU A 121 -6.96 -0.66 -6.14
N ILE A 122 -6.08 -0.39 -5.17
CA ILE A 122 -5.90 0.93 -4.59
C ILE A 122 -5.28 1.90 -5.60
N GLU A 123 -4.23 1.47 -6.30
CA GLU A 123 -3.60 2.26 -7.37
C GLU A 123 -4.61 2.62 -8.46
N LEU A 124 -5.49 1.69 -8.84
CA LEU A 124 -6.55 1.94 -9.81
C LEU A 124 -7.58 2.94 -9.30
N LEU A 125 -7.99 2.83 -8.03
CA LEU A 125 -8.91 3.79 -7.40
C LEU A 125 -8.31 5.21 -7.38
N TYR A 126 -7.01 5.32 -7.07
CA TYR A 126 -6.30 6.60 -7.08
C TYR A 126 -6.11 7.19 -8.48
N ALA A 127 -5.87 6.35 -9.49
CA ALA A 127 -5.80 6.79 -10.88
C ALA A 127 -7.14 7.36 -11.36
N GLN A 128 -8.26 6.90 -10.80
CA GLN A 128 -9.59 7.37 -11.14
C GLN A 128 -10.02 8.63 -10.37
N SER A 129 -9.39 8.93 -9.22
CA SER A 129 -9.77 10.04 -8.34
C SER A 129 -8.96 11.32 -8.54
N ASN A 130 -8.18 11.43 -9.63
CA ASN A 130 -7.19 12.50 -9.87
C ASN A 130 -6.13 12.66 -8.77
N LEU A 131 -6.08 11.76 -7.77
CA LEU A 131 -5.17 11.89 -6.63
C LEU A 131 -3.71 11.87 -7.09
N ASN A 132 -3.37 11.07 -8.10
CA ASN A 132 -2.01 11.04 -8.66
C ASN A 132 -1.55 12.41 -9.18
N GLU A 133 -2.41 13.18 -9.84
CA GLU A 133 -2.06 14.54 -10.31
C GLU A 133 -1.88 15.51 -9.15
N ILE A 134 -2.66 15.33 -8.07
CA ILE A 134 -2.54 16.14 -6.85
C ILE A 134 -1.22 15.83 -6.15
N LEU A 135 -0.86 14.56 -5.96
CA LEU A 135 0.36 14.14 -5.29
C LEU A 135 1.64 14.60 -6.04
N GLU A 136 1.59 14.69 -7.37
CA GLU A 136 2.71 15.24 -8.15
C GLU A 136 2.91 16.75 -7.91
N LYS A 137 1.85 17.49 -7.54
CA LYS A 137 1.92 18.93 -7.24
C LYS A 137 2.10 19.22 -5.76
N GLU A 138 1.52 18.41 -4.88
CA GLU A 138 1.50 18.61 -3.43
C GLU A 138 2.40 17.59 -2.73
N ASN A 139 3.64 17.98 -2.48
CA ASN A 139 4.68 17.12 -1.93
C ASN A 139 5.73 17.92 -1.14
N PHE A 140 6.69 17.21 -0.54
CA PHE A 140 7.70 17.83 0.32
C PHE A 140 8.58 18.84 -0.42
N ASP A 141 8.80 18.68 -1.73
CA ASP A 141 9.61 19.59 -2.54
C ASP A 141 8.86 20.89 -2.86
N SER A 142 7.53 20.82 -2.97
CA SER A 142 6.66 21.97 -3.26
C SER A 142 6.11 22.66 -2.00
N PHE A 143 6.44 22.15 -0.80
CA PHE A 143 6.07 22.77 0.47
C PHE A 143 6.83 24.10 0.66
N SER A 144 6.10 25.22 0.77
CA SER A 144 6.70 26.54 1.02
C SER A 144 6.34 27.06 2.41
N PHE A 145 7.38 27.44 3.17
CA PHE A 145 7.25 28.08 4.47
C PHE A 145 6.84 29.57 4.37
N ASP A 146 6.91 30.18 3.18
CA ASP A 146 6.70 31.62 2.99
C ASP A 146 5.26 32.05 3.29
N TYR A 147 4.31 31.12 3.21
CA TYR A 147 2.90 31.36 3.51
C TYR A 147 2.56 31.33 5.01
N TYR A 148 3.54 31.03 5.86
CA TYR A 148 3.35 30.92 7.31
C TYR A 148 3.99 32.10 8.05
N SER A 149 3.15 32.84 8.79
CA SER A 149 3.60 34.04 9.52
C SER A 149 4.46 33.71 10.74
N ALA A 150 5.56 34.43 10.92
CA ALA A 150 6.36 34.41 12.15
C ALA A 150 5.71 35.18 13.33
N THR A 151 4.66 35.97 13.07
CA THR A 151 4.02 36.83 14.09
C THR A 151 2.68 36.31 14.59
N ILE A 152 1.94 35.55 13.79
CA ILE A 152 0.70 34.90 14.23
C ILE A 152 1.09 33.75 15.16
N LYS A 153 0.63 33.77 16.41
CA LYS A 153 0.96 32.77 17.43
C LYS A 153 -0.25 31.98 17.88
N ASN A 154 -0.01 30.72 18.21
CA ASN A 154 -0.97 29.86 18.86
C ASN A 154 -1.04 30.27 20.35
N GLU A 155 -2.23 30.64 20.82
CA GLU A 155 -2.41 31.13 22.19
C GLU A 155 -2.05 30.10 23.26
N ALA A 156 -2.27 28.81 22.97
CA ALA A 156 -2.04 27.73 23.93
C ALA A 156 -0.56 27.31 24.02
N THR A 157 0.20 27.39 22.91
CA THR A 157 1.59 26.91 22.87
C THR A 157 2.63 28.03 22.78
N GLY A 158 2.21 29.25 22.43
CA GLY A 158 3.10 30.39 22.18
C GLY A 158 3.89 30.32 20.87
N LEU A 159 3.77 29.21 20.12
CA LEU A 159 4.48 28.99 18.85
C LEU A 159 3.84 29.80 17.72
N SER A 160 4.67 30.37 16.87
CA SER A 160 4.23 31.05 15.64
C SER A 160 3.72 30.08 14.57
N ALA A 161 2.95 30.58 13.61
CA ALA A 161 2.50 29.78 12.46
C ALA A 161 3.68 29.14 11.72
N LEU A 162 4.76 29.88 11.52
CA LEU A 162 5.99 29.36 10.92
C LEU A 162 6.62 28.22 11.74
N GLU A 163 6.71 28.37 13.07
CA GLU A 163 7.26 27.32 13.95
C GLU A 163 6.37 26.08 13.97
N THR A 164 5.05 26.25 14.01
CA THR A 164 4.11 25.12 13.94
C THR A 164 4.21 24.38 12.60
N ALA A 165 4.34 25.11 11.49
CA ALA A 165 4.51 24.52 10.17
C ALA A 165 5.83 23.76 10.04
N ARG A 166 6.95 24.32 10.52
CA ARG A 166 8.24 23.62 10.57
C ARG A 166 8.16 22.34 11.39
N ARG A 167 7.58 22.41 12.59
CA ARG A 167 7.39 21.23 13.44
C ARG A 167 6.52 20.16 12.77
N ALA A 168 5.45 20.57 12.09
CA ALA A 168 4.58 19.67 11.35
C ALA A 168 5.31 19.01 10.17
N TYR A 169 6.06 19.80 9.39
CA TYR A 169 6.91 19.32 8.29
C TYR A 169 7.96 18.31 8.76
N ASP A 170 8.74 18.66 9.80
CA ASP A 170 9.78 17.79 10.35
C ASP A 170 9.18 16.48 10.92
N THR A 171 7.99 16.57 11.51
CA THR A 171 7.27 15.40 12.00
C THR A 171 6.81 14.51 10.86
N ALA A 172 6.27 15.09 9.79
CA ALA A 172 5.84 14.36 8.59
C ALA A 172 7.02 13.66 7.90
N GLN A 173 8.16 14.34 7.75
CA GLN A 173 9.39 13.72 7.22
C GLN A 173 9.88 12.58 8.10
N ARG A 174 9.92 12.78 9.43
CA ARG A 174 10.33 11.74 10.38
C ARG A 174 9.39 10.54 10.34
N PHE A 175 8.09 10.77 10.19
CA PHE A 175 7.09 9.71 10.08
C PHE A 175 7.37 8.83 8.86
N VAL A 176 7.61 9.42 7.69
CA VAL A 176 7.98 8.68 6.47
C VAL A 176 9.28 7.90 6.66
N GLN A 177 10.33 8.54 7.20
CA GLN A 177 11.64 7.91 7.40
C GLN A 177 11.61 6.72 8.37
N ASN A 178 10.72 6.73 9.35
CA ASN A 178 10.63 5.68 10.36
C ASN A 178 9.43 4.74 10.15
N PHE A 179 8.72 4.85 9.02
CA PHE A 179 7.45 4.17 8.81
C PHE A 179 7.55 2.65 8.99
N ASP A 180 8.61 2.04 8.46
CA ASP A 180 8.88 0.60 8.56
C ASP A 180 9.35 0.13 9.95
N HIS A 181 9.84 1.06 10.77
CA HIS A 181 10.55 0.75 12.01
C HIS A 181 9.76 1.13 13.26
N LYS A 182 8.77 2.03 13.12
CA LYS A 182 8.05 2.59 14.25
C LYS A 182 6.57 2.75 13.92
N PHE A 183 5.74 2.11 14.75
CA PHE A 183 4.30 2.34 14.72
C PHE A 183 3.98 3.72 15.30
N GLU A 184 3.47 4.61 14.46
CA GLU A 184 3.04 5.95 14.83
C GLU A 184 1.72 6.29 14.14
N ASN A 185 0.95 7.19 14.74
CA ASN A 185 -0.25 7.76 14.13
C ASN A 185 -0.18 9.29 14.24
N LEU A 186 -0.69 10.01 13.25
CA LEU A 186 -0.65 11.48 13.25
C LEU A 186 -2.07 12.05 13.28
N PHE A 187 -2.26 13.08 14.09
CA PHE A 187 -3.51 13.83 14.15
C PHE A 187 -3.23 15.30 13.84
N LEU A 188 -3.55 15.71 12.62
CA LEU A 188 -3.37 17.04 12.08
C LEU A 188 -4.62 17.88 12.34
N TYR A 189 -4.52 18.97 13.09
CA TYR A 189 -5.67 19.82 13.40
C TYR A 189 -5.33 21.31 13.32
N GLY A 190 -6.33 22.12 13.00
CA GLY A 190 -6.18 23.56 12.79
C GLY A 190 -7.19 24.12 11.80
N ASP A 191 -7.14 25.41 11.55
CA ASP A 191 -8.13 26.10 10.70
C ASP A 191 -8.06 25.65 9.22
N THR A 192 -9.11 25.96 8.46
CA THR A 192 -9.17 25.64 7.03
C THR A 192 -8.04 26.30 6.26
N GLY A 193 -7.45 25.57 5.31
CA GLY A 193 -6.47 26.14 4.37
C GLY A 193 -5.05 26.33 4.92
N VAL A 194 -4.74 25.86 6.14
CA VAL A 194 -3.39 25.98 6.75
C VAL A 194 -2.39 24.89 6.33
N GLY A 195 -2.77 23.99 5.42
CA GLY A 195 -1.85 22.97 4.85
C GLY A 195 -1.90 21.57 5.49
N LYS A 196 -2.95 21.21 6.24
CA LYS A 196 -3.11 19.85 6.81
C LYS A 196 -3.16 18.77 5.74
N THR A 197 -4.12 18.88 4.81
CA THR A 197 -4.28 17.98 3.65
C THR A 197 -3.00 17.89 2.82
N PHE A 198 -2.33 19.03 2.60
CA PHE A 198 -1.06 19.08 1.87
C PHE A 198 0.02 18.22 2.53
N LEU A 199 0.17 18.26 3.86
CA LEU A 199 1.11 17.39 4.57
C LEU A 199 0.72 15.91 4.48
N SER A 200 -0.58 15.60 4.56
CA SER A 200 -1.06 14.22 4.33
C SER A 200 -0.70 13.73 2.93
N HIS A 201 -0.83 14.58 1.90
CA HIS A 201 -0.42 14.28 0.52
C HIS A 201 1.09 14.06 0.40
N CYS A 202 1.91 14.89 1.06
CA CYS A 202 3.36 14.69 1.10
C CYS A 202 3.73 13.29 1.61
N ILE A 203 3.12 12.88 2.73
CA ILE A 203 3.35 11.56 3.33
C ILE A 203 2.85 10.45 2.40
N ALA A 204 1.64 10.59 1.86
CA ALA A 204 1.03 9.61 0.96
C ALA A 204 1.92 9.35 -0.26
N ARG A 205 2.43 10.40 -0.90
CA ARG A 205 3.29 10.28 -2.09
C ARG A 205 4.56 9.49 -1.79
N GLU A 206 5.27 9.83 -0.72
CA GLU A 206 6.53 9.14 -0.39
C GLU A 206 6.30 7.67 -0.07
N LEU A 207 5.23 7.35 0.66
CA LEU A 207 4.92 5.95 1.02
C LEU A 207 4.44 5.13 -0.18
N LEU A 208 3.68 5.73 -1.10
CA LEU A 208 3.30 5.08 -2.36
C LEU A 208 4.55 4.76 -3.20
N ARG A 209 5.53 5.67 -3.25
CA ARG A 209 6.80 5.46 -3.96
C ARG A 209 7.68 4.39 -3.33
N SER A 210 7.64 4.25 -2.00
CA SER A 210 8.34 3.15 -1.28
C SER A 210 7.52 1.85 -1.22
N THR A 211 6.55 1.70 -2.12
CA THR A 211 5.74 0.49 -2.34
C THR A 211 4.72 0.11 -1.26
N HIS A 212 4.46 0.99 -0.29
CA HIS A 212 3.47 0.76 0.75
C HIS A 212 2.03 0.84 0.23
N CYS A 213 1.14 0.14 0.92
CA CYS A 213 -0.30 0.21 0.70
C CYS A 213 -0.87 1.40 1.48
N VAL A 214 -1.09 2.52 0.79
CA VAL A 214 -1.72 3.73 1.36
C VAL A 214 -3.16 3.81 0.90
N LEU A 215 -4.10 4.05 1.82
CA LEU A 215 -5.49 4.39 1.54
C LEU A 215 -5.77 5.83 1.95
N TYR A 216 -6.47 6.58 1.09
CA TYR A 216 -6.78 7.99 1.29
C TYR A 216 -8.26 8.17 1.04
N PHE A 217 -8.96 8.69 2.03
CA PHE A 217 -10.37 9.01 1.96
C PHE A 217 -10.62 10.38 2.54
N SER A 218 -11.54 11.14 1.95
CA SER A 218 -12.24 12.15 2.73
C SER A 218 -13.06 11.43 3.81
N ALA A 219 -13.29 12.07 4.95
CA ALA A 219 -14.12 11.49 6.00
C ALA A 219 -15.52 11.12 5.47
N TYR A 220 -16.10 11.97 4.61
CA TYR A 220 -17.36 11.68 3.93
C TYR A 220 -17.31 10.36 3.16
N ASP A 221 -16.33 10.20 2.25
CA ASP A 221 -16.22 9.00 1.41
C ASP A 221 -15.99 7.72 2.24
N LEU A 222 -15.20 7.84 3.31
CA LEU A 222 -14.94 6.72 4.21
C LEU A 222 -16.23 6.23 4.88
N PHE A 223 -17.00 7.14 5.47
CA PHE A 223 -18.21 6.77 6.21
C PHE A 223 -19.37 6.41 5.30
N ASP A 224 -19.50 7.03 4.13
CA ASP A 224 -20.46 6.62 3.12
C ASP A 224 -20.19 5.17 2.67
N MET A 225 -18.91 4.83 2.46
CA MET A 225 -18.50 3.47 2.14
C MET A 225 -18.76 2.48 3.29
N MET A 226 -18.41 2.82 4.53
CA MET A 226 -18.69 1.98 5.71
C MET A 226 -20.20 1.78 5.93
N ALA A 227 -21.01 2.81 5.69
CA ALA A 227 -22.46 2.72 5.76
C ALA A 227 -22.99 1.77 4.67
N ALA A 228 -22.56 1.96 3.42
CA ALA A 228 -22.97 1.11 2.30
C ALA A 228 -22.67 -0.37 2.57
N ASN A 229 -21.49 -0.68 3.12
CA ASN A 229 -21.11 -2.06 3.48
C ASN A 229 -21.95 -2.62 4.62
N SER A 230 -22.17 -1.84 5.69
CA SER A 230 -22.98 -2.25 6.85
C SER A 230 -24.45 -2.56 6.49
N PHE A 231 -25.02 -1.88 5.49
CA PHE A 231 -26.42 -2.06 5.08
C PHE A 231 -26.58 -2.99 3.88
N SER A 232 -25.51 -3.28 3.13
CA SER A 232 -25.57 -4.25 2.03
C SER A 232 -25.32 -5.67 2.58
N ARG A 233 -26.33 -6.54 2.46
CA ARG A 233 -26.26 -7.96 2.85
C ARG A 233 -25.32 -8.82 1.97
N LYS A 234 -24.49 -8.18 1.15
CA LYS A 234 -23.53 -8.84 0.26
C LYS A 234 -22.20 -8.95 0.99
N ASP A 235 -21.63 -10.14 0.90
CA ASP A 235 -20.34 -10.59 1.42
C ASP A 235 -19.18 -9.71 0.88
N THR A 236 -19.10 -8.47 1.36
CA THR A 236 -18.15 -7.42 0.96
C THR A 236 -17.03 -7.26 1.98
N GLY A 237 -16.82 -8.27 2.84
CA GLY A 237 -15.75 -8.30 3.83
C GLY A 237 -14.34 -8.08 3.26
N THR A 238 -14.19 -8.01 1.93
CA THR A 238 -12.96 -7.60 1.26
C THR A 238 -12.61 -6.13 1.43
N ASP A 239 -13.58 -5.22 1.52
CA ASP A 239 -13.30 -3.78 1.44
C ASP A 239 -12.99 -3.17 2.81
N GLU A 240 -13.72 -3.57 3.85
CA GLU A 240 -13.40 -3.18 5.22
C GLU A 240 -12.05 -3.77 5.66
N GLU A 241 -11.74 -4.99 5.24
CA GLU A 241 -10.46 -5.61 5.54
C GLU A 241 -9.30 -4.88 4.85
N LEU A 242 -9.51 -4.28 3.67
CA LEU A 242 -8.52 -3.39 3.06
C LEU A 242 -8.26 -2.15 3.93
N ILE A 243 -9.31 -1.55 4.50
CA ILE A 243 -9.18 -0.42 5.43
C ILE A 243 -8.40 -0.84 6.67
N TYR A 244 -8.61 -2.03 7.19
CA TYR A 244 -7.93 -2.50 8.41
C TYR A 244 -6.50 -2.98 8.14
N ASP A 245 -6.21 -3.53 6.96
CA ASP A 245 -4.90 -4.13 6.63
C ASP A 245 -3.93 -3.20 5.90
N CYS A 246 -4.40 -2.10 5.27
CA CYS A 246 -3.51 -1.17 4.59
C CYS A 246 -2.46 -0.60 5.55
N ASP A 247 -1.25 -0.37 5.04
CA ASP A 247 -0.11 0.08 5.84
C ASP A 247 -0.37 1.46 6.42
N LEU A 248 -0.92 2.37 5.61
CA LEU A 248 -1.36 3.69 6.03
C LEU A 248 -2.81 3.96 5.62
N LEU A 249 -3.63 4.39 6.56
CA LEU A 249 -4.95 4.97 6.29
C LEU A 249 -4.90 6.48 6.56
N ILE A 250 -5.32 7.28 5.59
CA ILE A 250 -5.48 8.73 5.72
C ILE A 250 -6.97 9.05 5.67
N ILE A 251 -7.46 9.68 6.74
CA ILE A 251 -8.82 10.18 6.88
C ILE A 251 -8.72 11.71 6.86
N ASP A 252 -9.02 12.32 5.71
CA ASP A 252 -8.90 13.76 5.52
C ASP A 252 -10.22 14.49 5.83
N ASP A 253 -10.10 15.71 6.36
CA ASP A 253 -11.22 16.61 6.65
C ASP A 253 -12.33 15.98 7.51
N LEU A 254 -11.93 15.26 8.57
CA LEU A 254 -12.82 14.70 9.57
C LEU A 254 -13.63 15.82 10.26
N GLY A 255 -14.95 15.71 10.23
CA GLY A 255 -15.90 16.72 10.74
C GLY A 255 -16.74 17.38 9.65
N THR A 256 -16.53 17.00 8.38
CA THR A 256 -17.30 17.49 7.23
C THR A 256 -18.50 16.60 6.89
N GLU A 257 -18.51 15.36 7.37
CA GLU A 257 -19.58 14.40 7.16
C GLU A 257 -20.81 14.67 8.05
N LEU A 258 -21.93 14.00 7.74
CA LEU A 258 -23.10 14.00 8.61
C LEU A 258 -22.85 13.14 9.85
N THR A 259 -22.34 13.77 10.90
CA THR A 259 -21.99 13.10 12.15
C THR A 259 -23.25 12.62 12.87
N ASN A 260 -23.32 11.31 13.09
CA ASN A 260 -24.36 10.65 13.88
C ASN A 260 -23.74 9.55 14.75
N SER A 261 -24.55 8.90 15.59
CA SER A 261 -24.06 7.84 16.50
C SER A 261 -23.42 6.65 15.76
N PHE A 262 -23.87 6.36 14.54
CA PHE A 262 -23.28 5.33 13.69
C PHE A 262 -21.88 5.74 13.23
N VAL A 263 -21.70 6.95 12.68
CA VAL A 263 -20.38 7.48 12.26
C VAL A 263 -19.38 7.48 13.40
N SER A 264 -19.79 7.97 14.59
CA SER A 264 -18.92 7.97 15.77
C SER A 264 -18.51 6.56 16.19
N SER A 265 -19.44 5.59 16.12
CA SER A 265 -19.15 4.18 16.43
C SER A 265 -18.21 3.54 15.40
N GLN A 266 -18.43 3.80 14.11
CA GLN A 266 -17.59 3.28 13.03
C GLN A 266 -16.16 3.85 13.09
N LEU A 267 -16.03 5.16 13.35
CA LEU A 267 -14.73 5.77 13.57
C LEU A 267 -14.02 5.06 14.73
N PHE A 268 -14.68 4.93 15.89
CA PHE A 268 -14.09 4.27 17.05
C PHE A 268 -13.62 2.84 16.74
N LEU A 269 -14.46 2.04 16.07
CA LEU A 269 -14.13 0.66 15.68
C LEU A 269 -12.93 0.63 14.74
N CYS A 270 -12.94 1.44 13.68
CA CYS A 270 -11.86 1.53 12.70
C CYS A 270 -10.52 1.89 13.36
N LEU A 271 -10.50 2.94 14.18
CA LEU A 271 -9.27 3.36 14.86
C LEU A 271 -8.78 2.27 15.83
N ASN A 272 -9.69 1.62 16.57
CA ASN A 272 -9.33 0.59 17.52
C ASN A 272 -8.74 -0.65 16.83
N GLU A 273 -9.36 -1.13 15.75
CA GLU A 273 -8.86 -2.26 14.96
C GLU A 273 -7.46 -1.97 14.40
N ARG A 274 -7.26 -0.80 13.78
CA ARG A 274 -5.96 -0.42 13.22
C ARG A 274 -4.87 -0.30 14.29
N ILE A 275 -5.19 0.25 15.46
CA ILE A 275 -4.26 0.29 16.60
C ILE A 275 -3.89 -1.11 17.06
N MET A 276 -4.86 -2.02 17.18
CA MET A 276 -4.61 -3.42 17.57
C MET A 276 -3.75 -4.16 16.56
N ARG A 277 -3.96 -3.91 15.26
CA ARG A 277 -3.16 -4.47 14.16
C ARG A 277 -1.82 -3.76 13.92
N ARG A 278 -1.52 -2.68 14.67
CA ARG A 278 -0.36 -1.80 14.47
C ARG A 278 -0.25 -1.25 13.04
N LYS A 279 -1.39 -0.86 12.46
CA LYS A 279 -1.47 -0.22 11.15
C LYS A 279 -1.66 1.29 11.30
N SER A 280 -0.76 2.06 10.70
CA SER A 280 -0.61 3.50 10.95
C SER A 280 -1.78 4.30 10.38
N THR A 281 -2.23 5.33 11.09
CA THR A 281 -3.37 6.16 10.67
C THR A 281 -3.04 7.64 10.78
N ILE A 282 -3.42 8.41 9.75
CA ILE A 282 -3.37 9.87 9.75
C ILE A 282 -4.78 10.39 9.69
N ILE A 283 -5.09 11.33 10.58
CA ILE A 283 -6.37 12.02 10.61
C ILE A 283 -6.10 13.51 10.43
N SER A 284 -6.86 14.17 9.57
CA SER A 284 -6.89 15.62 9.49
C SER A 284 -8.28 16.16 9.86
N THR A 285 -8.35 17.29 10.57
CA THR A 285 -9.63 17.91 10.95
C THR A 285 -9.55 19.43 11.04
N ASN A 286 -10.64 20.10 10.68
CA ASN A 286 -10.85 21.53 10.92
C ASN A 286 -11.52 21.82 12.28
N LEU A 287 -11.88 20.78 13.04
CA LEU A 287 -12.48 20.93 14.36
C LEU A 287 -11.42 21.28 15.41
N THR A 288 -11.81 22.12 16.37
CA THR A 288 -11.05 22.25 17.61
C THR A 288 -11.11 20.94 18.40
N LEU A 289 -10.14 20.68 19.27
CA LEU A 289 -10.11 19.44 20.08
C LEU A 289 -11.38 19.29 20.93
N LYS A 290 -11.94 20.40 21.42
CA LYS A 290 -13.21 20.41 22.15
C LYS A 290 -14.37 19.98 21.25
N ASN A 291 -14.55 20.64 20.10
CA ASN A 291 -15.61 20.31 19.17
C ASN A 291 -15.48 18.86 18.67
N PHE A 292 -14.26 18.39 18.45
CA PHE A 292 -14.00 17.00 18.10
C PHE A 292 -14.53 16.02 19.15
N SER A 293 -14.25 16.27 20.44
CA SER A 293 -14.74 15.44 21.54
C SER A 293 -16.27 15.46 21.63
N ASP A 294 -16.89 16.64 21.43
CA ASP A 294 -18.33 16.80 21.44
C ASP A 294 -19.00 16.05 20.26
N THR A 295 -18.35 16.02 19.10
CA THR A 295 -18.85 15.38 17.88
C THR A 295 -18.67 13.86 17.85
N TYR A 296 -17.48 13.35 18.23
CA TYR A 296 -17.14 11.92 18.07
C TYR A 296 -17.11 11.11 19.36
N SER A 297 -17.47 11.73 20.48
CA SER A 297 -17.38 11.24 21.86
C SER A 297 -16.00 11.39 22.52
N GLU A 298 -16.03 11.60 23.84
CA GLU A 298 -14.86 11.64 24.72
C GLU A 298 -14.04 10.34 24.64
N ARG A 299 -14.69 9.20 24.44
CA ARG A 299 -14.02 7.90 24.32
C ARG A 299 -13.12 7.85 23.09
N THR A 300 -13.61 8.31 21.94
CA THR A 300 -12.83 8.37 20.70
C THR A 300 -11.69 9.37 20.82
N PHE A 301 -11.97 10.55 21.39
CA PHE A 301 -10.94 11.55 21.64
C PHE A 301 -9.82 11.03 22.56
N SER A 302 -10.17 10.36 23.66
CA SER A 302 -9.20 9.75 24.58
C SER A 302 -8.33 8.70 23.89
N ARG A 303 -8.90 7.90 22.99
CA ARG A 303 -8.14 6.93 22.18
C ARG A 303 -7.15 7.63 21.25
N ILE A 304 -7.56 8.71 20.59
CA ILE A 304 -6.68 9.49 19.71
C ILE A 304 -5.57 10.14 20.53
N ALA A 305 -5.91 10.87 21.60
CA ALA A 305 -4.95 11.59 22.43
C ALA A 305 -3.85 10.68 23.03
N SER A 306 -4.15 9.41 23.25
CA SER A 306 -3.20 8.43 23.79
C SER A 306 -2.36 7.69 22.74
N ASN A 307 -2.78 7.65 21.47
CA ASN A 307 -2.14 6.84 20.42
C ASN A 307 -1.65 7.64 19.21
N TYR A 308 -1.95 8.94 19.16
CA TYR A 308 -1.64 9.82 18.04
C TYR A 308 -0.74 10.95 18.49
N GLN A 309 0.23 11.28 17.63
CA GLN A 309 0.98 12.51 17.77
C GLN A 309 0.11 13.68 17.30
N MET A 310 -0.26 14.55 18.25
CA MET A 310 -1.07 15.74 18.00
C MET A 310 -0.22 16.83 17.34
N ILE A 311 -0.60 17.24 16.14
CA ILE A 311 0.12 18.25 15.34
C ILE A 311 -0.86 19.39 15.02
N SER A 312 -0.60 20.56 15.60
CA SER A 312 -1.36 21.77 15.31
C SER A 312 -0.72 22.52 14.15
N LEU A 313 -1.54 22.95 13.20
CA LEU A 313 -1.20 23.94 12.19
C LEU A 313 -2.07 25.17 12.38
N ILE A 314 -1.47 26.35 12.38
CA ILE A 314 -2.19 27.61 12.47
C ILE A 314 -1.72 28.55 11.36
N GLY A 315 -2.53 29.54 11.03
CA GLY A 315 -2.16 30.55 10.04
C GLY A 315 -3.36 31.07 9.28
N LYS A 316 -3.08 31.85 8.24
CA LYS A 316 -4.11 32.28 7.28
C LYS A 316 -4.30 31.20 6.23
N ASP A 317 -5.46 31.19 5.59
CA ASP A 317 -5.75 30.28 4.48
C ASP A 317 -4.74 30.51 3.34
N ILE A 318 -3.90 29.51 3.09
CA ILE A 318 -2.83 29.55 2.09
C ILE A 318 -3.41 29.55 0.68
N ARG A 319 -4.56 28.92 0.45
CA ARG A 319 -5.24 28.89 -0.85
C ARG A 319 -5.66 30.31 -1.23
N ILE A 320 -6.21 31.06 -0.26
CA ILE A 320 -6.56 32.47 -0.43
C ILE A 320 -5.31 33.32 -0.67
N GLN A 321 -4.24 33.09 0.11
CA GLN A 321 -2.97 33.81 -0.07
C GLN A 321 -2.39 33.62 -1.49
N LYS A 322 -2.41 32.40 -2.02
CA LYS A 322 -1.94 32.10 -3.39
C LYS A 322 -2.69 32.89 -4.46
N ILE A 323 -4.03 32.98 -4.35
CA ILE A 323 -4.85 33.76 -5.28
C ILE A 323 -4.45 35.25 -5.25
N PHE A 324 -4.29 35.83 -4.06
CA PHE A 324 -3.94 37.26 -3.94
C PHE A 324 -2.50 37.59 -4.32
N LEU A 325 -1.59 36.62 -4.21
CA LEU A 325 -0.17 36.78 -4.55
C LEU A 325 0.14 36.39 -6.01
N GLY A 326 -0.88 36.03 -6.82
CA GLY A 326 -0.74 35.73 -8.24
C GLY A 326 -0.20 34.32 -8.56
N GLY A 327 -0.30 33.37 -7.62
CA GLY A 327 0.06 31.97 -7.85
C GLY A 327 -1.09 31.18 -8.47
N ASN A 328 -0.83 30.53 -9.62
CA ASN A 328 -1.72 29.54 -10.23
C ASN A 328 -1.77 28.23 -9.43
#